data_AF-A0A2W2D7W6-F1
#
_entry.id   AF-A0A2W2D7W6-F1
#
_cell.length_a   1.000
_cell.length_b   1.000
_cell.length_c   1.000
_cell.angle_alpha   90.00
_cell.angle_beta   90.00
_cell.angle_gamma   90.00
#
_symmetry.space_group_name_H-M   'P 1'
#
loop_
_entity.id
_entity.type
_entity.pdbx_description
1 polymer ?
#
loop_
_entity_poly.entity_id
_entity_poly.type
_entity_poly.pdbx_seq_one_letter_code
_entity_poly.pdbx_strand_id
1 'polypeptide(L)'
;ANAEEDKMLRELVDSRNQGEALVHSTKKALGEYGDKLEAGEKDKIEAAIKELEETLKGTDKAAIDAKTEALATASQKLGEKVYADMQAKGEAAGAEQSAGAQAGAQAGQGAPHDDNVVDAEFKEVNDKK
;
A
#
# COMPACT_ATOMS: atom_id res chain seq x y z
N ALA A 1 -31.97 -5.43 7.23
CA ALA A 1 -31.25 -6.58 7.83
C ALA A 1 -30.15 -7.08 6.89
N ASN A 2 -30.43 -7.40 5.61
CA ASN A 2 -29.40 -7.98 4.74
C ASN A 2 -28.32 -7.01 4.22
N ALA A 3 -28.68 -5.73 3.98
CA ALA A 3 -27.75 -4.77 3.36
C ALA A 3 -26.49 -4.46 4.19
N GLU A 4 -26.58 -4.51 5.52
CA GLU A 4 -25.42 -4.29 6.40
C GLU A 4 -24.52 -5.53 6.46
N GLU A 5 -25.12 -6.72 6.49
CA GLU A 5 -24.41 -7.99 6.51
C GLU A 5 -23.65 -8.23 5.18
N ASP A 6 -24.30 -7.93 4.05
CA ASP A 6 -23.69 -7.96 2.72
C ASP A 6 -22.50 -6.98 2.61
N LYS A 7 -22.65 -5.77 3.20
CA LYS A 7 -21.58 -4.76 3.23
C LYS A 7 -20.40 -5.23 4.06
N MET A 8 -20.63 -5.82 5.22
CA MET A 8 -19.57 -6.36 6.07
C MET A 8 -18.82 -7.52 5.39
N LEU A 9 -19.53 -8.42 4.72
CA LEU A 9 -18.92 -9.50 3.94
C LEU A 9 -18.07 -8.96 2.80
N ARG A 10 -18.57 -7.96 2.08
CA ARG A 10 -17.83 -7.30 1.01
C ARG A 10 -16.53 -6.68 1.51
N GLU A 11 -16.62 -5.91 2.59
CA GLU A 11 -15.46 -5.25 3.20
C GLU A 11 -14.42 -6.27 3.72
N LEU A 12 -14.85 -7.40 4.27
CA LEU A 12 -13.95 -8.48 4.67
C LEU A 12 -13.22 -9.08 3.46
N VAL A 13 -13.93 -9.36 2.37
CA VAL A 13 -13.33 -9.89 1.14
C VAL A 13 -12.34 -8.89 0.54
N ASP A 14 -12.70 -7.61 0.51
CA ASP A 14 -11.81 -6.56 0.01
C ASP A 14 -10.54 -6.45 0.87
N SER A 15 -10.65 -6.48 2.21
CA SER A 15 -9.49 -6.55 3.12
C SER A 15 -8.62 -7.79 2.87
N ARG A 16 -9.23 -8.97 2.64
CA ARG A 16 -8.47 -10.19 2.34
C ARG A 16 -7.69 -10.07 1.03
N ASN A 17 -8.34 -9.60 -0.03
CA ASN A 17 -7.71 -9.40 -1.32
C ASN A 17 -6.55 -8.40 -1.24
N GLN A 18 -6.72 -7.32 -0.48
CA GLN A 18 -5.64 -6.34 -0.24
C GLN A 18 -4.46 -6.96 0.50
N GLY A 19 -4.71 -7.73 1.56
CA GLY A 19 -3.67 -8.43 2.30
C GLY A 19 -2.93 -9.46 1.43
N GLU A 20 -3.66 -10.25 0.64
CA GLU A 20 -3.07 -11.24 -0.28
C GLU A 20 -2.22 -10.57 -1.37
N ALA A 21 -2.70 -9.48 -1.97
CA ALA A 21 -1.95 -8.71 -2.94
C ALA A 21 -0.63 -8.16 -2.35
N LEU A 22 -0.69 -7.62 -1.13
CA LEU A 22 0.49 -7.12 -0.42
C LEU A 22 1.49 -8.24 -0.08
N VAL A 23 1.01 -9.40 0.37
CA VAL A 23 1.86 -10.57 0.61
C VAL A 23 2.60 -10.95 -0.66
N HIS A 24 1.88 -11.05 -1.78
CA HIS A 24 2.47 -11.46 -3.05
C HIS A 24 3.50 -10.45 -3.57
N SER A 25 3.18 -9.16 -3.58
CA SER A 25 4.11 -8.11 -4.01
C SER A 25 5.35 -8.06 -3.14
N THR A 26 5.17 -8.17 -1.81
CA THR A 26 6.28 -8.17 -0.86
C THR A 26 7.16 -9.39 -1.03
N LYS A 27 6.59 -10.61 -1.18
CA LYS A 27 7.36 -11.84 -1.44
C LYS A 27 8.21 -11.72 -2.70
N LYS A 28 7.64 -11.18 -3.78
CA LYS A 28 8.36 -10.94 -5.04
C LYS A 28 9.52 -9.98 -4.82
N ALA A 29 9.27 -8.83 -4.20
CA ALA A 29 10.29 -7.86 -3.87
C ALA A 29 11.38 -8.44 -2.96
N LEU A 30 11.03 -9.29 -1.99
CA LEU A 30 11.98 -9.91 -1.09
C LEU A 30 12.89 -10.92 -1.81
N GLY A 31 12.39 -11.60 -2.83
CA GLY A 31 13.20 -12.45 -3.71
C GLY A 31 14.15 -11.66 -4.61
N GLU A 32 13.77 -10.46 -5.03
CA GLU A 32 14.57 -9.63 -5.95
C GLU A 32 15.57 -8.69 -5.23
N TYR A 33 15.19 -8.16 -4.07
CA TYR A 33 15.92 -7.13 -3.33
C TYR A 33 16.25 -7.53 -1.90
N GLY A 34 15.78 -8.68 -1.40
CA GLY A 34 16.04 -9.13 -0.03
C GLY A 34 17.53 -9.35 0.27
N ASP A 35 18.34 -9.62 -0.76
CA ASP A 35 19.80 -9.73 -0.61
C ASP A 35 20.49 -8.36 -0.45
N LYS A 36 19.78 -7.26 -0.74
CA LYS A 36 20.23 -5.88 -0.50
C LYS A 36 19.75 -5.32 0.85
N LEU A 37 18.95 -6.09 1.60
CA LEU A 37 18.49 -5.75 2.93
C LEU A 37 19.40 -6.35 4.00
N GLU A 38 19.39 -5.77 5.19
CA GLU A 38 20.06 -6.38 6.34
C GLU A 38 19.29 -7.65 6.77
N ALA A 39 20.01 -8.68 7.22
CA ALA A 39 19.40 -9.97 7.60
C ALA A 39 18.27 -9.81 8.62
N GLY A 40 18.44 -8.92 9.60
CA GLY A 40 17.42 -8.63 10.60
C GLY A 40 16.16 -7.92 10.07
N GLU A 41 16.22 -7.31 8.88
CA GLU A 41 15.06 -6.70 8.22
C GLU A 41 14.34 -7.73 7.34
N LYS A 42 15.11 -8.55 6.63
CA LYS A 42 14.58 -9.67 5.86
C LYS A 42 13.75 -10.61 6.74
N ASP A 43 14.30 -11.02 7.88
CA ASP A 43 13.62 -11.92 8.81
C ASP A 43 12.32 -11.32 9.38
N LYS A 44 12.31 -10.01 9.65
CA LYS A 44 11.10 -9.30 10.12
C LYS A 44 10.00 -9.28 9.07
N ILE A 45 10.35 -9.02 7.82
CA ILE A 45 9.37 -9.01 6.73
C ILE A 45 8.85 -10.43 6.46
N GLU A 46 9.72 -11.44 6.46
CA GLU A 46 9.30 -12.85 6.32
C GLU A 46 8.36 -13.30 7.45
N ALA A 47 8.63 -12.87 8.68
CA ALA A 47 7.73 -13.13 9.82
C ALA A 47 6.37 -12.43 9.62
N ALA A 48 6.37 -11.13 9.27
CA ALA A 48 5.15 -10.36 9.03
C ALA A 48 4.29 -10.95 7.88
N ILE A 49 4.94 -11.43 6.81
CA ILE A 49 4.30 -12.14 5.71
C ILE A 49 3.56 -13.39 6.22
N LYS A 50 4.25 -14.24 7.00
CA LYS A 50 3.65 -15.48 7.54
C LYS A 50 2.46 -15.18 8.45
N GLU A 51 2.61 -14.18 9.33
CA GLU A 51 1.54 -13.77 10.24
C GLU A 51 0.31 -13.26 9.48
N LEU A 52 0.51 -12.47 8.41
CA LEU A 52 -0.60 -12.02 7.56
C LEU A 52 -1.24 -13.19 6.81
N GLU A 53 -0.46 -14.11 6.24
CA GLU A 53 -0.99 -15.31 5.58
C GLU A 53 -1.82 -16.21 6.51
N GLU A 54 -1.41 -16.34 7.77
CA GLU A 54 -2.19 -17.07 8.77
C GLU A 54 -3.48 -16.33 9.12
N THR A 55 -3.41 -15.01 9.27
CA THR A 55 -4.57 -14.16 9.59
C THR A 55 -5.59 -14.14 8.45
N LEU A 56 -5.12 -14.16 7.20
CA LEU A 56 -5.94 -14.22 5.99
C LEU A 56 -6.74 -15.53 5.85
N LYS A 57 -6.39 -16.60 6.59
CA LYS A 57 -7.20 -17.83 6.65
C LYS A 57 -8.45 -17.66 7.53
N GLY A 58 -8.46 -16.66 8.40
CA GLY A 58 -9.58 -16.32 9.27
C GLY A 58 -10.62 -15.43 8.59
N THR A 59 -11.52 -14.89 9.40
CA THR A 59 -12.60 -13.97 9.00
C THR A 59 -12.62 -12.69 9.82
N ASP A 60 -11.54 -12.40 10.55
CA ASP A 60 -11.42 -11.20 11.37
C ASP A 60 -10.83 -10.05 10.54
N LYS A 61 -11.71 -9.16 10.06
CA LYS A 61 -11.32 -8.00 9.26
C LYS A 61 -10.32 -7.11 10.00
N ALA A 62 -10.53 -6.85 11.28
CA ALA A 62 -9.67 -5.96 12.06
C ALA A 62 -8.26 -6.55 12.22
N ALA A 63 -8.17 -7.87 12.41
CA ALA A 63 -6.88 -8.56 12.45
C ALA A 63 -6.18 -8.51 11.09
N ILE A 64 -6.91 -8.74 9.98
CA ILE A 64 -6.35 -8.66 8.62
C ILE A 64 -5.81 -7.26 8.34
N ASP A 65 -6.58 -6.22 8.64
CA ASP A 65 -6.17 -4.82 8.42
C ASP A 65 -4.92 -4.48 9.24
N ALA A 66 -4.90 -4.83 10.52
CA ALA A 66 -3.75 -4.58 11.41
C ALA A 66 -2.48 -5.30 10.93
N LYS A 67 -2.60 -6.55 10.46
CA LYS A 67 -1.45 -7.31 9.91
C LYS A 67 -1.02 -6.80 8.54
N THR A 68 -1.96 -6.29 7.74
CA THR A 68 -1.67 -5.64 6.46
C THR A 68 -0.87 -4.36 6.69
N GLU A 69 -1.25 -3.52 7.64
CA GLU A 69 -0.48 -2.33 8.03
C GLU A 69 0.90 -2.67 8.61
N ALA A 70 0.98 -3.72 9.44
CA ALA A 70 2.25 -4.20 9.99
C ALA A 70 3.21 -4.67 8.88
N LEU A 71 2.71 -5.43 7.90
CA LEU A 71 3.50 -5.83 6.73
C LEU A 71 3.90 -4.63 5.89
N ALA A 72 2.99 -3.68 5.64
CA ALA A 72 3.29 -2.46 4.89
C ALA A 72 4.41 -1.65 5.57
N THR A 73 4.36 -1.54 6.90
CA THR A 73 5.39 -0.84 7.70
C THR A 73 6.72 -1.57 7.64
N ALA A 74 6.73 -2.89 7.84
CA ALA A 74 7.95 -3.69 7.77
C ALA A 74 8.59 -3.67 6.36
N SER A 75 7.77 -3.58 5.32
CA SER A 75 8.20 -3.57 3.92
C SER A 75 8.51 -2.16 3.38
N GLN A 76 8.41 -1.08 4.18
CA GLN A 76 8.72 0.29 3.71
C GLN A 76 10.12 0.39 3.10
N LYS A 77 11.14 -0.10 3.79
CA LYS A 77 12.53 -0.08 3.31
C LYS A 77 12.72 -0.92 2.04
N LEU A 78 11.99 -2.02 1.92
CA LEU A 78 11.97 -2.83 0.71
C LEU A 78 11.29 -2.07 -0.44
N GLY A 79 10.17 -1.42 -0.16
CA GLY A 79 9.42 -0.58 -1.10
C GLY A 79 10.26 0.57 -1.66
N GLU A 80 11.07 1.23 -0.84
CA GLU A 80 12.02 2.26 -1.29
C GLU A 80 13.01 1.72 -2.34
N LYS A 81 13.52 0.49 -2.15
CA LYS A 81 14.44 -0.15 -3.10
C LYS A 81 13.74 -0.57 -4.39
N VAL A 82 12.54 -1.14 -4.28
CA VAL A 82 11.70 -1.54 -5.42
C VAL A 82 11.34 -0.30 -6.25
N TYR A 83 10.89 0.77 -5.60
CA TYR A 83 10.49 2.00 -6.27
C TYR A 83 11.67 2.68 -6.98
N ALA A 84 12.85 2.70 -6.35
CA ALA A 84 14.07 3.21 -6.98
C ALA A 84 14.47 2.41 -8.23
N ASP A 85 14.33 1.08 -8.21
CA ASP A 85 14.61 0.23 -9.39
C ASP A 85 13.55 0.39 -10.48
N MET A 86 12.28 0.52 -10.11
CA MET A 86 11.17 0.78 -11.05
C MET A 86 11.33 2.12 -11.75
N GLN A 87 11.73 3.17 -11.03
CA GLN A 87 12.00 4.48 -11.61
C GLN A 87 13.19 4.45 -12.57
N ALA A 88 14.20 3.62 -12.27
CA ALA A 88 15.36 3.41 -13.15
C ALA A 88 15.04 2.55 -14.40
N LYS A 89 14.03 1.67 -14.32
CA LYS A 89 13.63 0.78 -15.43
C LYS A 89 12.53 1.31 -16.34
N GLY A 90 11.94 2.48 -16.07
CA GLY A 90 11.09 3.20 -17.02
C GLY A 90 9.77 2.52 -17.45
N GLU A 91 9.42 1.34 -16.95
CA GLU A 91 8.20 0.62 -17.34
C GLU A 91 7.39 0.11 -16.14
N ALA A 92 6.18 0.70 -16.01
CA ALA A 92 4.90 0.01 -15.80
C ALA A 92 4.79 -1.08 -14.71
N ALA A 93 4.93 -0.70 -13.44
CA ALA A 93 4.30 -1.46 -12.34
C ALA A 93 3.76 -0.56 -11.20
N GLY A 94 3.52 0.72 -11.47
CA GLY A 94 3.06 1.71 -10.48
C GLY A 94 1.54 1.77 -10.28
N ALA A 95 0.83 0.66 -10.45
CA ALA A 95 -0.64 0.64 -10.42
C ALA A 95 -1.26 -0.14 -9.25
N GLU A 96 -0.48 -0.67 -8.29
CA GLU A 96 -1.08 -1.53 -7.24
C GLU A 96 -0.61 -1.24 -5.81
N GLN A 97 -0.08 -0.04 -5.54
CA GLN A 97 0.15 0.39 -4.15
C GLN A 97 -0.12 1.89 -3.95
N SER A 98 -1.30 2.31 -4.43
CA SER A 98 -1.96 3.57 -4.07
C SER A 98 -3.41 3.31 -3.65
N ALA A 99 -3.66 2.22 -2.92
CA ALA A 99 -4.97 1.91 -2.36
C ALA A 99 -4.82 1.57 -0.88
N GLY A 100 -4.71 2.59 -0.04
CA GLY A 100 -4.59 2.35 1.41
C GLY A 100 -4.24 3.52 2.31
N ALA A 101 -4.40 4.78 1.89
CA ALA A 101 -4.47 5.89 2.83
C ALA A 101 -5.47 6.93 2.30
N GLN A 102 -6.54 7.14 3.06
CA GLN A 102 -7.57 8.16 2.90
C GLN A 102 -8.67 7.92 1.84
N ALA A 103 -9.56 6.97 2.14
CA ALA A 103 -10.99 7.22 1.91
C ALA A 103 -11.50 8.17 3.01
N GLY A 104 -11.77 9.42 2.63
CA GLY A 104 -12.31 10.40 3.57
C GLY A 104 -12.48 11.82 3.03
N ALA A 105 -12.91 12.03 1.78
CA ALA A 105 -13.69 13.22 1.41
C ALA A 105 -14.29 13.07 0.01
N GLN A 106 -15.50 13.58 -0.12
CA GLN A 106 -16.49 13.31 -1.12
C GLN A 106 -16.41 14.31 -2.30
N ALA A 107 -16.72 13.81 -3.50
CA ALA A 107 -17.26 14.51 -4.67
C ALA A 107 -16.37 15.48 -5.50
N GLY A 108 -16.30 15.22 -6.81
CA GLY A 108 -15.98 16.22 -7.83
C GLY A 108 -15.47 15.62 -9.14
N GLN A 109 -16.28 15.71 -10.19
CA GLN A 109 -16.02 15.19 -11.54
C GLN A 109 -14.86 15.89 -12.29
N GLY A 110 -14.18 15.14 -13.18
CA GLY A 110 -13.54 15.68 -14.40
C GLY A 110 -12.05 15.34 -14.60
N ALA A 111 -11.75 14.53 -15.62
CA ALA A 111 -10.41 14.31 -16.24
C ALA A 111 -9.81 15.63 -16.81
N PRO A 112 -8.52 15.74 -17.25
CA PRO A 112 -7.60 14.71 -17.77
C PRO A 112 -6.09 14.86 -17.39
N HIS A 113 -5.24 14.01 -18.00
CA HIS A 113 -3.78 14.07 -18.16
C HIS A 113 -3.16 15.49 -18.05
N ASP A 114 -2.03 15.64 -17.32
CA ASP A 114 -0.70 15.71 -17.95
C ASP A 114 0.44 15.79 -16.92
N ASP A 115 1.61 15.35 -17.38
CA ASP A 115 2.89 15.24 -16.72
C ASP A 115 3.47 16.55 -16.15
N ASN A 116 4.30 16.39 -15.11
CA ASN A 116 5.35 17.31 -14.65
C ASN A 116 4.92 18.74 -14.26
N VAL A 117 4.50 18.93 -13.01
CA VAL A 117 4.59 20.26 -12.38
C VAL A 117 5.48 20.20 -11.15
N VAL A 118 6.67 20.74 -11.35
CA VAL A 118 7.76 20.96 -10.42
C VAL A 118 7.36 22.02 -9.38
N ASP A 119 7.81 21.80 -8.14
CA ASP A 119 7.76 22.67 -6.97
C ASP A 119 7.90 24.17 -7.33
N ALA A 120 6.81 24.91 -7.22
CA ALA A 120 6.82 26.36 -7.29
C ALA A 120 6.39 26.91 -5.93
N GLU A 121 7.39 27.27 -5.12
CA GLU A 121 7.25 28.05 -3.89
C GLU A 121 6.46 29.35 -4.17
N PHE A 122 5.17 29.39 -3.86
CA PHE A 122 4.40 30.64 -3.87
C PHE A 122 4.40 31.25 -2.47
N LYS A 123 5.31 32.22 -2.28
CA LYS A 123 5.29 33.16 -1.15
C LYS A 123 3.94 33.90 -1.14
N GLU A 124 3.18 33.68 -0.07
CA GLU A 124 1.99 34.43 0.30
C GLU A 124 2.35 35.93 0.44
N VAL A 125 1.97 36.74 -0.56
CA VAL A 125 1.98 38.19 -0.41
C VAL A 125 0.63 38.57 0.21
N ASN A 126 0.65 38.81 1.52
CA ASN A 126 -0.49 39.32 2.27
C ASN A 126 -0.85 40.73 1.77
N ASP A 127 -1.86 40.84 0.91
CA ASP A 127 -2.54 42.11 0.66
C ASP A 127 -3.52 42.39 1.81
N LYS A 128 -3.14 43.33 2.68
CA LYS A 128 -4.02 43.99 3.65
C LYS A 128 -4.01 45.49 3.39
N LYS A 129 -4.99 46.00 2.65
CA LYS A 129 -5.89 47.09 3.09
C LYS A 129 -6.91 47.47 2.03
#